data_AF-A0A931ZYU5-F1
#
_entry.id   AF-A0A931ZYU5-F1
#
_cell.length_a   1.000
_cell.length_b   1.000
_cell.length_c   1.000
_cell.angle_alpha   90.00
_cell.angle_beta   90.00
_cell.angle_gamma   90.00
#
_symmetry.space_group_name_H-M   'P 1'
#
loop_
_entity.id
_entity.type
_entity.pdbx_description
1 polymer ?
#
loop_
_entity_poly.entity_id
_entity_poly.type
_entity_poly.pdbx_seq_one_letter_code
_entity_poly.pdbx_strand_id
1 'polypeptide(L)'
;MPKIIERMKKNGEWGEFFPLWLTPFAYNETIAQEWFPLEKKTVIEFGMRWQEQLPGTFGKQTVSWDTISDSIENIDTISEKIFTCITCGKSFKILENEFSFYKKQGIPLPRQCVDCRHYARKKRINPQTLWPRACMKCGTSIQTTYAPERPEKVLCENCYLAAVY
;
A
#
# COMPACT_ATOMS: atom_id res chain seq x y z
N MET A 1 -21.17 -20.26 -28.93
CA MET A 1 -21.50 -20.01 -27.50
C MET A 1 -22.01 -21.22 -26.73
N PRO A 2 -23.02 -22.00 -27.15
CA PRO A 2 -23.61 -23.07 -26.30
C PRO A 2 -22.61 -24.16 -25.88
N LYS A 3 -21.71 -24.58 -26.78
CA LYS A 3 -20.68 -25.60 -26.51
C LYS A 3 -19.69 -25.23 -25.39
N ILE A 4 -19.38 -23.94 -25.22
CA ILE A 4 -18.45 -23.48 -24.18
C ILE A 4 -19.15 -23.52 -22.82
N ILE A 5 -20.41 -23.09 -22.77
CA ILE A 5 -21.23 -23.11 -21.55
C ILE A 5 -21.44 -24.54 -21.06
N GLU A 6 -21.78 -25.47 -21.95
CA GLU A 6 -21.95 -26.90 -21.60
C GLU A 6 -20.66 -27.51 -21.03
N ARG A 7 -19.50 -27.21 -21.64
CA ARG A 7 -18.21 -27.68 -21.16
C ARG A 7 -17.86 -27.10 -19.78
N MET A 8 -18.06 -25.81 -19.58
CA MET A 8 -17.79 -25.16 -18.29
C MET A 8 -18.73 -25.68 -17.19
N LYS A 9 -20.01 -25.90 -17.50
CA LYS A 9 -20.96 -26.52 -16.56
C LYS A 9 -20.55 -27.95 -16.20
N LYS A 10 -20.08 -28.74 -17.17
CA LYS A 10 -19.57 -30.10 -16.94
C LYS A 10 -18.32 -30.11 -16.04
N ASN A 11 -17.45 -29.12 -16.19
CA ASN A 11 -16.23 -28.98 -15.38
C ASN A 11 -16.46 -28.32 -14.01
N GLY A 12 -17.66 -27.78 -13.75
CA GLY A 12 -17.95 -27.01 -12.54
C GLY A 12 -17.32 -25.61 -12.52
N GLU A 13 -16.77 -25.14 -13.64
CA GLU A 13 -16.14 -23.81 -13.78
C GLU A 13 -17.18 -22.71 -14.08
N TRP A 14 -18.43 -23.10 -14.35
CA TRP A 14 -19.47 -22.16 -14.75
C TRP A 14 -19.96 -21.32 -13.58
N GLY A 15 -19.67 -20.03 -13.61
CA GLY A 15 -20.04 -19.08 -12.55
C GLY A 15 -18.98 -18.93 -11.45
N GLU A 16 -17.92 -19.74 -11.49
CA GLU A 16 -16.76 -19.61 -10.63
C GLU A 16 -15.80 -18.52 -11.15
N PHE A 17 -14.95 -18.03 -10.27
CA PHE A 17 -13.87 -17.12 -10.67
C PHE A 17 -12.84 -17.82 -11.56
N PHE A 18 -12.14 -17.05 -12.37
CA PHE A 18 -11.01 -17.57 -13.13
C PHE A 18 -10.00 -18.23 -12.19
N PRO A 19 -9.39 -19.35 -12.62
CA PRO A 19 -8.47 -20.06 -11.76
C PRO A 19 -7.24 -19.20 -11.46
N LEU A 20 -6.73 -19.29 -10.23
CA LEU A 20 -5.68 -18.43 -9.72
C LEU A 20 -4.37 -18.52 -10.52
N TRP A 21 -4.07 -19.67 -11.13
CA TRP A 21 -2.88 -19.85 -11.97
C TRP A 21 -2.91 -19.04 -13.27
N LEU A 22 -4.08 -18.59 -13.72
CA LEU A 22 -4.23 -17.75 -14.92
C LEU A 22 -3.91 -16.28 -14.63
N THR A 23 -3.84 -15.88 -13.35
CA THR A 23 -3.53 -14.50 -12.98
C THR A 23 -2.11 -14.14 -13.43
N PRO A 24 -1.88 -12.99 -14.08
CA PRO A 24 -0.56 -12.62 -14.60
C PRO A 24 0.41 -12.13 -13.52
N PHE A 25 -0.10 -11.75 -12.35
CA PHE A 25 0.69 -11.24 -11.22
C PHE A 25 0.81 -12.26 -10.10
N ALA A 26 1.90 -12.21 -9.34
CA ALA A 26 2.05 -12.96 -8.10
C ALA A 26 1.30 -12.28 -6.95
N TYR A 27 0.91 -13.03 -5.92
CA TYR A 27 0.12 -12.50 -4.79
C TYR A 27 0.77 -11.27 -4.15
N ASN A 28 2.09 -11.33 -3.94
CA ASN A 28 2.88 -10.28 -3.31
C ASN A 28 3.07 -9.00 -4.13
N GLU A 29 2.76 -9.04 -5.43
CA GLU A 29 2.76 -7.85 -6.29
C GLU A 29 1.40 -7.13 -6.28
N THR A 30 0.35 -7.82 -5.85
CA THR A 30 -1.01 -7.27 -5.87
C THR A 30 -1.33 -6.48 -4.61
N ILE A 31 -2.38 -5.68 -4.70
CA ILE A 31 -2.94 -4.96 -3.55
C ILE A 31 -3.44 -5.92 -2.45
N ALA A 32 -3.65 -7.22 -2.76
CA ALA A 32 -4.10 -8.22 -1.80
C ALA A 32 -3.07 -8.42 -0.69
N GLN A 33 -1.79 -8.68 -1.02
CA GLN A 33 -0.71 -8.77 -0.02
C GLN A 33 -0.59 -7.49 0.82
N GLU A 34 -0.92 -6.37 0.20
CA GLU A 34 -0.84 -5.08 0.80
C GLU A 34 -1.89 -4.92 1.92
N TRP A 35 -3.11 -5.41 1.74
CA TRP A 35 -4.22 -5.31 2.72
C TRP A 35 -4.32 -6.53 3.64
N PHE A 36 -4.06 -7.70 3.08
CA PHE A 36 -4.12 -9.01 3.71
C PHE A 36 -2.76 -9.68 3.55
N PRO A 37 -1.74 -9.27 4.34
CA PRO A 37 -0.41 -9.83 4.21
C PRO A 37 -0.44 -11.32 4.57
N LEU A 38 -0.10 -12.17 3.60
CA LEU A 38 0.04 -13.60 3.78
C LEU A 38 1.52 -14.00 3.75
N GLU A 39 1.82 -15.13 4.39
CA GLU A 39 3.15 -15.75 4.30
C GLU A 39 3.29 -16.53 3.00
N LYS A 40 4.50 -16.55 2.45
CA LYS A 40 4.82 -17.30 1.22
C LYS A 40 4.31 -18.75 1.24
N LYS A 41 4.42 -19.45 2.37
CA LYS A 41 3.94 -20.84 2.51
C LYS A 41 2.45 -20.95 2.26
N THR A 42 1.66 -20.10 2.94
CA THR A 42 0.20 -20.06 2.79
C THR A 42 -0.21 -19.72 1.36
N VAL A 43 0.47 -18.77 0.71
CA VAL A 43 0.20 -18.39 -0.68
C VAL A 43 0.39 -19.58 -1.63
N ILE A 44 1.45 -20.35 -1.45
CA ILE A 44 1.73 -21.55 -2.27
C ILE A 44 0.71 -22.65 -2.00
N GLU A 45 0.30 -22.85 -0.74
CA GLU A 45 -0.77 -23.79 -0.37
C GLU A 45 -2.12 -23.44 -1.03
N PHE A 46 -2.43 -22.14 -1.15
CA PHE A 46 -3.60 -21.65 -1.90
C PHE A 46 -3.45 -21.76 -3.42
N GLY A 47 -2.34 -22.28 -3.94
CA GLY A 47 -2.09 -22.43 -5.38
C GLY A 47 -1.80 -21.10 -6.09
N MET A 48 -1.41 -20.06 -5.34
CA MET A 48 -1.05 -18.76 -5.88
C MET A 48 0.47 -18.66 -6.11
N ARG A 49 0.87 -17.80 -7.04
CA ARG A 49 2.29 -17.57 -7.35
C ARG A 49 2.89 -16.55 -6.35
N TRP A 50 4.15 -16.77 -5.97
CA TRP A 50 4.94 -15.85 -5.16
C TRP A 50 6.16 -15.39 -5.95
N GLN A 51 6.40 -14.09 -6.01
CA GLN A 51 7.53 -13.50 -6.71
C GLN A 51 8.69 -13.18 -5.75
N GLU A 52 9.86 -13.78 -5.96
CA GLU A 52 11.04 -13.50 -5.12
C GLU A 52 11.64 -12.13 -5.39
N GLN A 53 11.71 -11.74 -6.66
CA GLN A 53 12.29 -10.48 -7.09
C GLN A 53 11.19 -9.55 -7.58
N LEU A 54 10.76 -8.65 -6.69
CA LEU A 54 9.78 -7.63 -7.06
C LEU A 54 10.31 -6.76 -8.20
N PRO A 55 9.45 -6.37 -9.15
CA PRO A 55 9.85 -5.51 -10.25
C PRO A 55 10.37 -4.17 -9.71
N GLY A 56 11.54 -3.78 -10.20
CA GLY A 56 12.22 -2.55 -9.81
C GLY A 56 13.46 -2.32 -10.66
N THR A 57 13.76 -1.05 -10.92
CA THR A 57 15.06 -0.67 -11.50
C THR A 57 16.02 -0.42 -10.34
N PHE A 58 17.17 -1.09 -10.36
CA PHE A 58 18.21 -0.95 -9.34
C PHE A 58 19.53 -0.56 -9.99
N GLY A 59 20.38 0.18 -9.27
CA GLY A 59 21.76 0.45 -9.68
C GLY A 59 21.98 1.45 -10.81
N LYS A 60 20.96 2.24 -11.20
CA LYS A 60 21.08 3.26 -12.27
C LYS A 60 21.15 4.69 -11.75
N GLN A 61 21.82 4.91 -10.62
CA GLN A 61 21.87 6.22 -9.97
C GLN A 61 22.79 7.19 -10.73
N THR A 62 22.31 8.41 -10.94
CA THR A 62 23.10 9.48 -11.56
C THR A 62 23.59 10.50 -10.53
N VAL A 63 22.83 10.72 -9.44
CA VAL A 63 23.10 11.77 -8.46
C VAL A 63 22.91 11.26 -7.03
N SER A 64 23.85 11.57 -6.12
CA SER A 64 23.71 11.29 -4.68
C SER A 64 22.86 12.35 -3.97
N TRP A 65 22.10 11.95 -2.96
CA TRP A 65 21.29 12.85 -2.14
C TRP A 65 22.10 13.90 -1.40
N ASP A 66 23.38 13.66 -1.12
CA ASP A 66 24.26 14.59 -0.40
C ASP A 66 24.53 15.89 -1.18
N THR A 67 24.37 15.84 -2.51
CA THR A 67 24.61 16.98 -3.40
C THR A 67 23.39 17.88 -3.56
N ILE A 68 22.25 17.49 -3.00
CA ILE A 68 20.96 18.17 -3.21
C ILE A 68 20.59 18.89 -1.92
N SER A 69 20.35 20.20 -2.01
CA SER A 69 19.85 20.98 -0.88
C SER A 69 18.45 20.56 -0.49
N ASP A 70 18.15 20.64 0.81
CA ASP A 70 16.79 20.38 1.31
C ASP A 70 15.77 21.43 0.83
N SER A 71 16.23 22.66 0.57
CA SER A 71 15.38 23.73 0.05
C SER A 71 15.18 23.59 -1.46
N ILE A 72 13.93 23.59 -1.92
CA ILE A 72 13.58 23.40 -3.33
C ILE A 72 13.87 24.61 -4.22
N GLU A 73 14.01 25.79 -3.62
CA GLU A 73 14.24 27.05 -4.35
C GLU A 73 15.60 27.07 -5.06
N ASN A 74 16.59 26.36 -4.54
CA ASN A 74 17.96 26.31 -5.08
C ASN A 74 18.14 25.27 -6.20
N ILE A 75 17.07 24.63 -6.65
CA ILE A 75 17.13 23.58 -7.66
C ILE A 75 16.39 24.07 -8.90
N ASP A 76 17.11 24.14 -10.03
CA ASP A 76 16.52 24.60 -11.30
C ASP A 76 16.14 23.46 -12.25
N THR A 77 16.96 22.41 -12.36
CA THR A 77 16.74 21.33 -13.34
C THR A 77 16.92 19.92 -12.73
N ILE A 78 15.89 19.08 -12.92
CA ILE A 78 15.81 17.70 -12.38
C ILE A 78 15.51 16.64 -13.46
N SER A 79 15.06 17.05 -14.66
CA SER A 79 14.46 16.17 -15.67
C SER A 79 15.33 15.03 -16.19
N GLU A 80 16.62 14.99 -15.90
CA GLU A 80 17.53 13.90 -16.30
C GLU A 80 18.11 13.12 -15.11
N LYS A 81 17.86 13.57 -13.88
CA LYS A 81 18.48 13.00 -12.68
C LYS A 81 17.72 11.75 -12.24
N ILE A 82 18.46 10.64 -12.06
CA ILE A 82 17.95 9.42 -11.46
C ILE A 82 18.42 9.35 -10.01
N PHE A 83 17.45 9.23 -9.10
CA PHE A 83 17.65 9.16 -7.66
C PHE A 83 17.49 7.72 -7.15
N THR A 84 18.11 7.42 -6.01
CA THR A 84 18.00 6.11 -5.34
C THR A 84 17.18 6.24 -4.06
N CYS A 85 16.20 5.37 -3.83
CA CYS A 85 15.43 5.38 -2.59
C CYS A 85 16.29 4.97 -1.39
N ILE A 86 16.25 5.74 -0.30
CA ILE A 86 16.98 5.44 0.94
C ILE A 86 16.54 4.11 1.58
N THR A 87 15.25 3.77 1.50
CA THR A 87 14.70 2.60 2.20
C THR A 87 14.83 1.30 1.41
N CYS A 88 14.65 1.33 0.09
CA CYS A 88 14.59 0.12 -0.74
C CYS A 88 15.65 0.03 -1.84
N GLY A 89 16.49 1.07 -2.02
CA GLY A 89 17.51 1.09 -3.06
C GLY A 89 16.99 1.15 -4.50
N LYS A 90 15.67 1.21 -4.73
CA LYS A 90 15.09 1.37 -6.07
C LYS A 90 15.49 2.72 -6.66
N SER A 91 15.92 2.70 -7.91
CA SER A 91 16.15 3.89 -8.72
C SER A 91 14.83 4.45 -9.23
N PHE A 92 14.59 5.75 -9.06
CA PHE A 92 13.39 6.43 -9.54
C PHE A 92 13.72 7.81 -10.10
N LYS A 93 12.84 8.32 -10.94
CA LYS A 93 12.93 9.64 -11.58
C LYS A 93 11.79 10.50 -11.08
N ILE A 94 12.05 11.79 -10.88
CA ILE A 94 11.02 12.79 -10.61
C ILE A 94 10.67 13.44 -11.94
N LEU A 95 9.39 13.46 -12.29
CA LEU A 95 8.92 14.07 -13.54
C LEU A 95 8.86 15.60 -13.40
N GLU A 96 8.94 16.32 -14.52
CA GLU A 96 8.87 17.79 -14.53
C GLU A 96 7.56 18.31 -13.92
N ASN A 97 6.44 17.62 -14.19
CA ASN A 97 5.15 17.97 -13.61
C ASN A 97 5.17 17.84 -12.08
N GLU A 98 5.78 16.78 -11.54
CA GLU A 98 5.93 16.59 -10.09
C GLU A 98 6.84 17.66 -9.49
N PHE A 99 7.95 17.97 -10.16
CA PHE A 99 8.87 19.02 -9.73
C PHE A 99 8.20 20.40 -9.68
N SER A 100 7.43 20.75 -10.71
CA SER A 100 6.67 22.00 -10.76
C SER A 100 5.66 22.11 -9.60
N PHE A 101 5.06 20.98 -9.20
CA PHE A 101 4.16 20.90 -8.07
C PHE A 101 4.90 21.16 -6.76
N TYR A 102 6.03 20.48 -6.52
CA TYR A 102 6.82 20.69 -5.30
C TYR A 102 7.32 22.14 -5.18
N LYS A 103 7.76 22.74 -6.29
CA LYS A 103 8.23 24.14 -6.32
C LYS A 103 7.11 25.13 -5.98
N LYS A 104 5.91 24.94 -6.55
CA LYS A 104 4.73 25.77 -6.25
C LYS A 104 4.28 25.68 -4.79
N GLN A 105 4.44 24.52 -4.17
CA GLN A 105 4.01 24.27 -2.80
C GLN A 105 5.11 24.54 -1.76
N GLY A 106 6.34 24.85 -2.18
CA GLY A 106 7.49 25.01 -1.27
C GLY A 106 7.84 23.74 -0.50
N ILE A 107 7.56 22.56 -1.08
CA ILE A 107 7.78 21.26 -0.43
C ILE A 107 9.14 20.69 -0.89
N PRO A 108 9.97 20.14 0.01
CA PRO A 108 11.22 19.49 -0.36
C PRO A 108 10.99 18.24 -1.23
N LEU A 109 12.00 17.87 -2.02
CA LEU A 109 11.93 16.68 -2.86
C LEU A 109 11.87 15.39 -2.01
N PRO A 110 11.07 14.40 -2.42
CA PRO A 110 10.97 13.14 -1.70
C PRO A 110 12.25 12.32 -1.82
N ARG A 111 12.89 11.99 -0.69
CA ARG A 111 14.05 11.08 -0.64
C ARG A 111 13.68 9.58 -0.77
N GLN A 112 12.39 9.28 -0.72
CA GLN A 112 11.83 7.93 -0.83
C GLN A 112 11.08 7.78 -2.16
N CYS A 113 11.15 6.58 -2.75
CA CYS A 113 10.37 6.27 -3.95
C CYS A 113 8.86 6.27 -3.68
N VAL A 114 8.07 6.26 -4.75
CA VAL A 114 6.60 6.24 -4.68
C VAL A 114 6.08 5.08 -3.83
N ASP A 115 6.61 3.86 -4.03
CA ASP A 115 6.20 2.66 -3.28
C ASP A 115 6.44 2.85 -1.77
N CYS A 116 7.64 3.27 -1.36
CA CYS A 116 7.96 3.46 0.06
C CYS A 116 7.10 4.56 0.70
N ARG A 117 6.82 5.65 -0.03
CA ARG A 117 5.89 6.69 0.42
C ARG A 117 4.46 6.15 0.53
N HIS A 118 4.04 5.32 -0.41
CA HIS A 118 2.74 4.65 -0.36
C HIS A 118 2.62 3.76 0.88
N TYR A 119 3.61 2.89 1.15
CA TYR A 119 3.64 2.08 2.37
C TYR A 119 3.67 2.91 3.65
N ALA A 120 4.42 4.02 3.68
CA ALA A 120 4.44 4.94 4.82
C ALA A 120 3.07 5.58 5.07
N ARG A 121 2.34 5.98 4.01
CA ARG A 121 0.95 6.46 4.13
C ARG A 121 0.04 5.35 4.62
N LYS A 122 0.16 4.15 4.08
CA LYS A 122 -0.67 3.00 4.46
C LYS A 122 -0.53 2.64 5.93
N LYS A 123 0.68 2.69 6.50
CA LYS A 123 0.93 2.46 7.93
C LYS A 123 0.17 3.43 8.86
N ARG A 124 -0.25 4.59 8.36
CA ARG A 124 -1.05 5.57 9.11
C ARG A 124 -2.55 5.29 9.02
N ILE A 125 -2.98 4.48 8.05
CA ILE A 125 -4.38 4.10 7.86
C ILE A 125 -4.68 2.93 8.80
N ASN A 126 -5.85 2.96 9.43
CA ASN A 126 -6.29 1.83 10.23
C ASN A 126 -6.51 0.60 9.35
N PRO A 127 -6.15 -0.59 9.82
CA PRO A 127 -6.41 -1.83 9.09
C PRO A 127 -7.91 -2.07 8.90
N GLN A 128 -8.25 -2.82 7.86
CA GLN A 128 -9.64 -3.16 7.49
C GLN A 128 -10.18 -4.33 8.32
N THR A 129 -9.79 -4.41 9.59
CA THR A 129 -10.21 -5.44 10.54
C THR A 129 -11.01 -4.79 11.65
N LEU A 130 -12.19 -5.36 11.94
CA LEU A 130 -13.02 -4.91 13.04
C LEU A 130 -12.74 -5.78 14.27
N TRP A 131 -12.43 -5.13 15.38
CA TRP A 131 -12.25 -5.79 16.67
C TRP A 131 -13.40 -5.44 17.61
N PRO A 132 -13.91 -6.43 18.38
CA PRO A 132 -14.77 -6.14 19.50
C PRO A 132 -13.94 -5.46 20.61
N ARG A 133 -14.35 -4.25 21.01
CA ARG A 133 -13.87 -3.57 22.22
C ARG A 133 -15.06 -3.16 23.07
N ALA A 134 -14.81 -2.88 24.35
CA ALA A 134 -15.78 -2.24 25.23
C ALA A 134 -15.55 -0.72 25.23
N CYS A 135 -16.64 0.06 25.26
CA CYS A 135 -16.57 1.50 25.49
C CYS A 135 -15.89 1.79 26.83
N MET A 136 -14.88 2.66 26.86
CA MET A 136 -14.16 2.96 28.10
C MET A 136 -14.98 3.70 29.16
N LYS A 137 -16.11 4.33 28.80
CA LYS A 137 -17.00 5.01 29.75
C LYS A 137 -18.13 4.12 30.25
N CYS A 138 -18.87 3.48 29.35
CA CYS A 138 -20.12 2.76 29.68
C CYS A 138 -20.00 1.24 29.57
N GLY A 139 -18.87 0.70 29.11
CA GLY A 139 -18.65 -0.75 28.99
C GLY A 139 -19.42 -1.45 27.85
N THR A 140 -20.23 -0.73 27.06
CA THR A 140 -20.98 -1.32 25.93
C THR A 140 -20.05 -1.90 24.88
N SER A 141 -20.40 -3.05 24.32
CA SER A 141 -19.66 -3.67 23.23
C SER A 141 -19.76 -2.83 21.95
N ILE A 142 -18.61 -2.56 21.33
CA ILE A 142 -18.48 -1.78 20.10
C ILE A 142 -17.54 -2.51 19.14
N GLN A 143 -17.77 -2.36 17.85
CA GLN A 143 -16.85 -2.83 16.82
C GLN A 143 -16.05 -1.65 16.30
N THR A 144 -14.72 -1.74 16.35
CA THR A 144 -13.84 -0.65 15.90
C THR A 144 -12.63 -1.15 15.14
N THR A 145 -12.04 -0.28 14.32
CA THR A 145 -10.78 -0.52 13.62
C THR A 145 -9.54 -0.25 14.48
N TYR A 146 -9.73 -0.06 15.80
CA TYR A 146 -8.64 0.06 16.76
C TYR A 146 -8.44 -1.29 17.44
N ALA A 147 -7.24 -1.85 17.29
CA ALA A 147 -6.89 -3.10 17.94
C ALA A 147 -6.99 -2.98 19.48
N PRO A 148 -7.31 -4.06 20.22
CA PRO A 148 -7.37 -4.03 21.68
C PRO A 148 -6.07 -3.60 22.38
N GLU A 149 -4.93 -3.84 21.73
CA GLU A 149 -3.57 -3.50 22.20
C GLU A 149 -3.25 -2.01 22.09
N ARG A 150 -4.02 -1.27 21.29
CA ARG A 150 -3.78 0.15 21.02
C ARG A 150 -4.23 1.03 22.20
N PRO A 151 -3.39 2.00 22.65
CA PRO A 151 -3.62 2.81 23.85
C PRO A 151 -4.72 3.88 23.69
N GLU A 152 -5.20 4.13 22.47
CA GLU A 152 -6.20 5.15 22.18
C GLU A 152 -7.53 4.87 22.90
N LYS A 153 -8.15 5.95 23.41
CA LYS A 153 -9.44 5.89 24.09
C LYS A 153 -10.56 5.78 23.06
N VAL A 154 -11.36 4.71 23.16
CA VAL A 154 -12.48 4.45 22.26
C VAL A 154 -13.79 4.55 23.03
N LEU A 155 -14.70 5.39 22.51
CA LEU A 155 -16.02 5.63 23.09
C LEU A 155 -17.11 5.15 22.13
N CYS A 156 -18.26 4.78 22.68
CA CYS A 156 -19.46 4.58 21.88
C CYS A 156 -20.00 5.94 21.40
N GLU A 157 -20.85 5.93 20.37
CA GLU A 157 -21.45 7.12 19.78
C GLU A 157 -22.10 8.03 20.84
N ASN A 158 -22.94 7.48 21.72
CA ASN A 158 -23.60 8.24 22.77
C ASN A 158 -22.60 8.91 23.74
N CYS A 159 -21.56 8.18 24.15
CA CYS A 159 -20.53 8.69 25.07
C CYS A 159 -19.57 9.70 24.42
N TYR A 160 -19.40 9.61 23.10
CA TYR A 160 -18.64 10.56 22.30
C TYR A 160 -19.43 11.86 22.13
N LEU A 161 -20.71 11.77 21.75
CA LEU A 161 -21.59 12.93 21.59
C LEU A 161 -21.70 13.72 22.89
N ALA A 162 -21.90 13.06 24.04
CA ALA A 162 -21.95 13.70 25.35
C ALA A 162 -20.59 14.24 25.87
N ALA A 163 -19.49 13.99 25.16
CA ALA A 163 -18.17 14.51 25.52
C ALA A 163 -17.74 15.70 24.65
N VAL A 164 -18.29 15.79 23.44
CA VAL A 164 -17.96 16.82 22.44
C VAL A 164 -18.97 17.96 22.46
N TYR A 165 -20.22 17.66 22.83
CA TYR A 165 -21.30 18.62 23.10
C TYR A 165 -21.60 18.66 24.60
#